data_AF-A0A2D6FJF1-F1
#
_entry.id   AF-A0A2D6FJF1-F1
#
_cell.length_a   1.000
_cell.length_b   1.000
_cell.length_c   1.000
_cell.angle_alpha   90.00
_cell.angle_beta   90.00
_cell.angle_gamma   90.00
#
_symmetry.space_group_name_H-M   'P 1'
#
loop_
_entity.id
_entity.type
_entity.pdbx_description
1 polymer ?
#
loop_
_entity_poly.entity_id
_entity_poly.type
_entity_poly.pdbx_seq_one_letter_code
_entity_poly.pdbx_strand_id
1 'polypeptide(L)'
;MGELVDVASISGGRTSGKMIKLLPKNTRYIYMDTGAEHPATYKFIRELVENFEINLVCLKLVVNPVLGVGNDYRIVDVSELRPDLEAFKSYISKYSTPTFGMAACTARMKTEVFKHYCDDTFGAKKYRTWLGIRYDEPKRMYGKNLYLGLKKYRFEDYQLTDMFNLFYRSDADQLESLIEQSIFPIMNDGRIKSIRNTVKDRVINTRKNNIHYMAMISEDSKQDVNEWWKAQAFDLSIGEWLGNCVFCVKKGPNKIALAIKDEPEMFEKFASMVESDSVRVLDGRTEPKEVMYRGFKSLRSIAKEYKSTPREELFNSIRANKSLDTGSCSESCEAFNDQLDLF
;
A
#
# COMPACT_ATOMS: atom_id res chain seq x y z
N MET A 1 21.98 -0.89 -24.03
CA MET A 1 20.83 -1.35 -23.23
C MET A 1 19.65 -0.47 -23.60
N GLY A 2 18.49 -1.04 -23.95
CA GLY A 2 17.29 -0.25 -24.18
C GLY A 2 16.86 0.51 -22.93
N GLU A 3 16.24 1.67 -23.11
CA GLU A 3 15.70 2.48 -22.02
C GLU A 3 14.61 1.71 -21.27
N LEU A 4 14.63 1.72 -19.93
CA LEU A 4 13.61 1.06 -19.12
C LEU A 4 12.29 1.83 -19.23
N VAL A 5 11.17 1.10 -19.29
CA VAL A 5 9.82 1.70 -19.32
C VAL A 5 9.42 2.15 -17.92
N ASP A 6 8.99 3.39 -17.73
CA ASP A 6 8.39 3.83 -16.47
C ASP A 6 6.97 3.31 -16.31
N VAL A 7 6.71 2.62 -15.20
CA VAL A 7 5.41 2.05 -14.85
C VAL A 7 5.03 2.48 -13.43
N ALA A 8 3.91 3.16 -13.28
CA ALA A 8 3.43 3.69 -12.01
C ALA A 8 2.26 2.88 -11.47
N SER A 9 2.38 2.45 -10.21
CA SER A 9 1.32 1.81 -9.45
C SER A 9 0.41 2.88 -8.84
N ILE A 10 -0.80 3.00 -9.38
CA ILE A 10 -1.83 3.91 -8.91
C ILE A 10 -2.70 3.18 -7.90
N SER A 11 -2.83 3.71 -6.68
CA SER A 11 -3.58 3.05 -5.60
C SER A 11 -5.02 3.56 -5.47
N GLY A 12 -5.41 4.55 -6.27
CA GLY A 12 -6.67 5.30 -6.12
C GLY A 12 -6.62 6.30 -4.96
N GLY A 13 -5.45 6.60 -4.41
CA GLY A 13 -5.27 7.62 -3.35
C GLY A 13 -4.73 8.95 -3.89
N ARG A 14 -4.90 10.01 -3.10
CA ARG A 14 -4.42 11.38 -3.42
C ARG A 14 -2.93 11.43 -3.79
N THR A 15 -2.06 10.75 -3.03
CA THR A 15 -0.61 10.73 -3.32
C THR A 15 -0.32 10.12 -4.70
N SER A 16 -0.85 8.92 -4.97
CA SER A 16 -0.65 8.29 -6.29
C SER A 16 -1.29 9.09 -7.42
N GLY A 17 -2.39 9.79 -7.15
CA GLY A 17 -3.04 10.68 -8.11
C GLY A 17 -2.17 11.89 -8.45
N LYS A 18 -1.60 12.58 -7.45
CA LYS A 18 -0.66 13.70 -7.67
C LYS A 18 0.60 13.23 -8.40
N MET A 19 1.11 12.04 -8.05
CA MET A 19 2.31 11.45 -8.67
C MET A 19 2.20 11.36 -10.20
N ILE A 20 1.00 11.18 -10.77
CA ILE A 20 0.77 11.19 -12.23
C ILE A 20 1.32 12.48 -12.88
N LYS A 21 1.13 13.64 -12.22
CA LYS A 21 1.58 14.95 -12.73
C LYS A 21 3.08 15.20 -12.56
N LEU A 22 3.78 14.38 -11.79
CA LEU A 22 5.22 14.50 -11.55
C LEU A 22 6.05 13.57 -12.45
N LEU A 23 5.42 12.53 -12.98
CA LEU A 23 6.12 11.49 -13.75
C LEU A 23 6.30 11.88 -15.22
N PRO A 24 7.29 11.27 -15.92
CA PRO A 24 7.50 11.48 -17.35
C PRO A 24 6.23 11.21 -18.18
N LYS A 25 6.05 11.96 -19.29
CA LYS A 25 4.86 11.84 -20.16
C LYS A 25 4.60 10.43 -20.70
N ASN A 26 5.66 9.62 -20.87
CA ASN A 26 5.57 8.26 -21.43
C ASN A 26 5.35 7.17 -20.36
N THR A 27 5.13 7.55 -19.10
CA THR A 27 4.86 6.60 -18.02
C THR A 27 3.56 5.83 -18.28
N ARG A 28 3.60 4.52 -18.00
CA ARG A 28 2.43 3.64 -18.02
C ARG A 28 1.80 3.59 -16.63
N TYR A 29 0.50 3.83 -16.53
CA TYR A 29 -0.20 3.84 -15.25
C TYR A 29 -1.01 2.54 -15.09
N ILE A 30 -0.90 1.91 -13.94
CA ILE A 30 -1.60 0.65 -13.64
C ILE A 30 -2.35 0.79 -12.31
N TYR A 31 -3.64 0.44 -12.32
CA TYR A 31 -4.47 0.30 -11.12
C TYR A 31 -4.84 -1.17 -10.91
N MET A 32 -4.77 -1.66 -9.68
CA MET A 32 -5.16 -3.03 -9.34
C MET A 32 -6.46 -3.02 -8.53
N ASP A 33 -7.55 -3.43 -9.19
CA ASP A 33 -8.89 -3.47 -8.64
C ASP A 33 -9.08 -4.70 -7.74
N THR A 34 -9.43 -4.47 -6.48
CA THR A 34 -9.75 -5.56 -5.54
C THR A 34 -11.24 -5.84 -5.45
N GLY A 35 -12.08 -4.99 -6.04
CA GLY A 35 -13.53 -4.99 -5.86
C GLY A 35 -13.98 -4.59 -4.46
N ALA A 36 -13.06 -4.23 -3.56
CA ALA A 36 -13.34 -3.94 -2.15
C ALA A 36 -13.07 -2.46 -1.77
N GLU A 37 -12.70 -1.64 -2.76
CA GLU A 37 -12.53 -0.21 -2.56
C GLU A 37 -13.87 0.53 -2.35
N HIS A 38 -13.80 1.71 -1.72
CA HIS A 38 -14.95 2.60 -1.55
C HIS A 38 -15.48 3.13 -2.91
N PRO A 39 -16.80 3.30 -3.11
CA PRO A 39 -17.37 3.83 -4.35
C PRO A 39 -16.70 5.11 -4.87
N ALA A 40 -16.41 6.05 -3.99
CA ALA A 40 -15.75 7.30 -4.36
C ALA A 40 -14.29 7.11 -4.82
N THR A 41 -13.60 6.03 -4.44
CA THR A 41 -12.28 5.69 -4.99
C THR A 41 -12.41 5.35 -6.49
N TYR A 42 -13.41 4.57 -6.89
CA TYR A 42 -13.62 4.29 -8.31
C TYR A 42 -14.06 5.52 -9.09
N LYS A 43 -14.92 6.37 -8.50
CA LYS A 43 -15.28 7.66 -9.09
C LYS A 43 -14.03 8.51 -9.33
N PHE A 44 -13.18 8.63 -8.32
CA PHE A 44 -11.93 9.39 -8.40
C PHE A 44 -10.98 8.86 -9.46
N ILE A 45 -10.89 7.54 -9.63
CA ILE A 45 -10.07 6.93 -10.68
C ILE A 45 -10.57 7.30 -12.08
N ARG A 46 -11.90 7.32 -12.29
CA ARG A 46 -12.47 7.77 -13.58
C ARG A 46 -12.17 9.25 -13.81
N GLU A 47 -12.35 10.08 -12.78
CA GLU A 47 -12.02 11.50 -12.86
C GLU A 47 -10.53 11.74 -13.12
N LEU A 48 -9.62 10.92 -12.57
CA LEU A 48 -8.19 10.97 -12.89
C LEU A 48 -7.94 10.69 -14.38
N VAL A 49 -8.55 9.65 -14.93
CA VAL A 49 -8.41 9.29 -16.35
C VAL A 49 -8.92 10.40 -17.25
N GLU A 50 -10.11 10.92 -16.96
CA GLU A 50 -10.76 11.98 -17.75
C GLU A 50 -10.01 13.31 -17.66
N ASN A 51 -9.72 13.79 -16.44
CA ASN A 51 -9.14 15.12 -16.26
C ASN A 51 -7.63 15.17 -16.55
N PHE A 52 -6.92 14.05 -16.42
CA PHE A 52 -5.48 14.02 -16.71
C PHE A 52 -5.16 13.43 -18.08
N GLU A 53 -6.17 12.98 -18.83
CA GLU A 53 -6.04 12.42 -20.18
C GLU A 53 -5.00 11.29 -20.24
N ILE A 54 -5.02 10.41 -19.23
CA ILE A 54 -4.08 9.29 -19.11
C ILE A 54 -4.68 7.97 -19.59
N ASN A 55 -3.83 7.10 -20.12
CA ASN A 55 -4.18 5.70 -20.33
C ASN A 55 -3.86 4.91 -19.05
N LEU A 56 -4.92 4.53 -18.31
CA LEU A 56 -4.83 3.73 -17.09
C LEU A 56 -5.23 2.28 -17.38
N VAL A 57 -4.27 1.37 -17.23
CA VAL A 57 -4.55 -0.07 -17.29
C VAL A 57 -5.11 -0.51 -15.95
N CYS A 58 -6.34 -1.02 -15.94
CA CYS A 58 -6.96 -1.57 -14.74
C CYS A 58 -6.85 -3.09 -14.77
N LEU A 59 -6.26 -3.67 -13.73
CA LEU A 59 -6.04 -5.11 -13.61
C LEU A 59 -6.94 -5.68 -12.51
N LYS A 60 -7.54 -6.84 -12.77
CA LYS A 60 -8.31 -7.60 -11.78
C LYS A 60 -7.72 -9.00 -11.65
N LEU A 61 -7.67 -9.51 -10.41
CA LEU A 61 -7.12 -10.82 -10.10
C LEU A 61 -7.91 -11.95 -10.79
N VAL A 62 -7.19 -12.86 -11.45
CA VAL A 62 -7.71 -14.15 -11.92
C VAL A 62 -7.02 -15.25 -11.13
N VAL A 63 -7.77 -15.91 -10.24
CA VAL A 63 -7.20 -16.92 -9.36
C VAL A 63 -6.99 -18.24 -10.09
N ASN A 64 -5.75 -18.74 -10.06
CA ASN A 64 -5.48 -20.13 -10.39
C ASN A 64 -5.93 -21.01 -9.22
N PRO A 65 -6.85 -21.98 -9.37
CA PRO A 65 -7.37 -22.75 -8.23
C PRO A 65 -6.32 -23.65 -7.56
N VAL A 66 -5.22 -23.96 -8.23
CA VAL A 66 -4.18 -24.85 -7.72
C VAL A 66 -3.28 -24.12 -6.73
N LEU A 67 -3.09 -24.71 -5.54
CA LEU A 67 -2.19 -24.17 -4.52
C LEU A 67 -0.73 -24.25 -4.96
N GLY A 68 0.05 -23.23 -4.62
CA GLY A 68 1.44 -23.10 -5.04
C GLY A 68 1.62 -22.58 -6.47
N VAL A 69 0.57 -22.57 -7.29
CA VAL A 69 0.61 -21.96 -8.62
C VAL A 69 0.24 -20.48 -8.52
N GLY A 70 1.00 -19.63 -9.23
CA GLY A 70 0.76 -18.19 -9.30
C GLY A 70 -0.60 -17.86 -9.90
N ASN A 71 -1.13 -16.70 -9.53
CA ASN A 71 -2.35 -16.16 -10.10
C ASN A 71 -2.07 -15.41 -11.39
N ASP A 72 -3.14 -15.19 -12.14
CA ASP A 72 -3.14 -14.45 -13.37
C ASP A 72 -3.91 -13.11 -13.20
N TYR A 73 -4.03 -12.35 -14.28
CA TYR A 73 -4.72 -11.09 -14.34
C TYR A 73 -5.67 -11.03 -15.53
N ARG A 74 -6.67 -10.16 -15.45
CA ARG A 74 -7.43 -9.70 -16.60
C ARG A 74 -7.44 -8.17 -16.63
N ILE A 75 -7.36 -7.61 -17.82
CA ILE A 75 -7.53 -6.17 -18.03
C ILE A 75 -9.03 -5.87 -18.03
N VAL A 76 -9.43 -4.81 -17.33
CA VAL A 76 -10.81 -4.33 -17.28
C VAL A 76 -10.87 -2.88 -17.72
N ASP A 77 -11.98 -2.50 -18.34
CA ASP A 77 -12.21 -1.11 -18.69
C ASP A 77 -12.45 -0.27 -17.42
N VAL A 78 -11.95 0.97 -17.41
CA VAL A 78 -12.13 1.88 -16.26
C VAL A 78 -13.61 2.13 -15.95
N SER A 79 -14.48 2.07 -16.96
CA SER A 79 -15.92 2.23 -16.82
C SER A 79 -16.62 1.05 -16.13
N GLU A 80 -15.96 -0.10 -16.01
CA GLU A 80 -16.47 -1.29 -15.32
C GLU A 80 -16.11 -1.33 -13.82
N LEU A 81 -15.15 -0.50 -13.39
CA LEU A 81 -14.68 -0.47 -12.00
C LEU A 81 -15.80 -0.18 -11.00
N ARG A 82 -15.97 -1.06 -10.00
CA ARG A 82 -17.06 -1.00 -9.00
C ARG A 82 -16.77 -1.87 -7.78
N PRO A 83 -17.40 -1.60 -6.61
CA PRO A 83 -17.24 -2.41 -5.40
C PRO A 83 -18.04 -3.74 -5.48
N ASP A 84 -17.68 -4.63 -6.40
CA ASP A 84 -18.38 -5.91 -6.60
C ASP A 84 -17.84 -7.09 -5.78
N LEU A 85 -16.72 -6.89 -5.07
CA LEU A 85 -16.02 -7.88 -4.26
C LEU A 85 -15.59 -9.16 -5.04
N GLU A 86 -15.67 -9.17 -6.37
CA GLU A 86 -15.43 -10.37 -7.18
C GLU A 86 -14.00 -10.89 -6.98
N ALA A 87 -13.01 -10.01 -7.16
CA ALA A 87 -11.60 -10.37 -6.99
C ALA A 87 -11.30 -10.81 -5.55
N PHE A 88 -11.90 -10.14 -4.56
CA PHE A 88 -11.72 -10.48 -3.15
C PHE A 88 -12.31 -11.85 -2.80
N LYS A 89 -13.49 -12.19 -3.35
CA LYS A 89 -14.11 -13.52 -3.22
C LYS A 89 -13.22 -14.62 -3.79
N SER A 90 -12.68 -14.42 -5.00
CA SER A 90 -11.75 -15.37 -5.60
C SER A 90 -10.47 -15.50 -4.78
N TYR A 91 -9.95 -14.40 -4.22
CA TYR A 91 -8.79 -14.44 -3.34
C TYR A 91 -9.06 -15.29 -2.08
N ILE A 92 -10.15 -15.04 -1.35
CA ILE A 92 -10.41 -15.76 -0.08
C ILE A 92 -10.80 -17.23 -0.29
N SER A 93 -11.30 -17.62 -1.47
CA SER A 93 -11.58 -19.01 -1.79
C SER A 93 -10.30 -19.84 -2.00
N LYS A 94 -9.18 -19.22 -2.36
CA LYS A 94 -7.87 -19.89 -2.46
C LYS A 94 -6.98 -19.70 -1.23
N TYR A 95 -7.00 -18.51 -0.63
CA TYR A 95 -6.02 -18.11 0.38
C TYR A 95 -6.58 -17.94 1.80
N SER A 96 -7.90 -18.13 1.99
CA SER A 96 -8.62 -17.73 3.20
C SER A 96 -8.67 -16.21 3.39
N THR A 97 -9.36 -15.79 4.45
CA THR A 97 -9.43 -14.37 4.82
C THR A 97 -8.06 -13.82 5.21
N PRO A 98 -7.77 -12.54 4.88
CA PRO A 98 -6.56 -11.90 5.39
C PRO A 98 -6.70 -11.67 6.90
N THR A 99 -5.57 -11.67 7.60
CA THR A 99 -5.52 -11.33 9.03
C THR A 99 -4.61 -10.14 9.25
N PHE A 100 -4.74 -9.47 10.40
CA PHE A 100 -3.83 -8.39 10.78
C PHE A 100 -2.35 -8.81 10.68
N GLY A 101 -2.02 -10.03 11.09
CA GLY A 101 -0.68 -10.60 11.03
C GLY A 101 -0.25 -11.01 9.61
N MET A 102 -1.19 -11.49 8.79
CA MET A 102 -0.94 -11.93 7.42
C MET A 102 -1.94 -11.28 6.44
N ALA A 103 -1.65 -10.04 6.03
CA ALA A 103 -2.44 -9.31 5.05
C ALA A 103 -2.01 -9.67 3.62
N ALA A 104 -2.12 -10.95 3.26
CA ALA A 104 -1.64 -11.45 1.97
C ALA A 104 -2.42 -10.90 0.76
N CYS A 105 -3.57 -10.26 0.96
CA CYS A 105 -4.37 -9.64 -0.10
C CYS A 105 -3.57 -8.64 -0.93
N THR A 106 -2.72 -7.79 -0.32
CA THR A 106 -1.89 -6.83 -1.07
C THR A 106 -0.88 -7.57 -1.96
N ALA A 107 -0.22 -8.60 -1.45
CA ALA A 107 0.73 -9.38 -2.24
C ALA A 107 0.04 -10.11 -3.41
N ARG A 108 -1.08 -10.80 -3.14
CA ARG A 108 -1.77 -11.67 -4.12
C ARG A 108 -2.61 -10.93 -5.13
N MET A 109 -3.33 -9.89 -4.71
CA MET A 109 -4.26 -9.15 -5.57
C MET A 109 -3.62 -7.95 -6.25
N LYS A 110 -2.51 -7.42 -5.71
CA LYS A 110 -1.87 -6.20 -6.22
C LYS A 110 -0.48 -6.46 -6.76
N THR A 111 0.47 -6.85 -5.92
CA THR A 111 1.88 -6.94 -6.34
C THR A 111 2.13 -8.05 -7.35
N GLU A 112 1.57 -9.25 -7.12
CA GLU A 112 1.71 -10.40 -8.03
C GLU A 112 1.07 -10.11 -9.39
N VAL A 113 -0.17 -9.61 -9.39
CA VAL A 113 -0.93 -9.21 -10.60
C VAL A 113 -0.19 -8.12 -11.39
N PHE A 114 0.29 -7.07 -10.71
CA PHE A 114 1.05 -5.99 -11.33
C PHE A 114 2.34 -6.52 -11.97
N LYS A 115 3.07 -7.38 -11.26
CA LYS A 115 4.34 -7.92 -11.75
C LYS A 115 4.12 -8.82 -12.97
N HIS A 116 3.12 -9.70 -12.92
CA HIS A 116 2.79 -10.60 -14.02
C HIS A 116 2.47 -9.80 -15.29
N TYR A 117 1.59 -8.81 -15.21
CA TYR A 117 1.28 -7.93 -16.35
C TYR A 117 2.52 -7.20 -16.88
N CYS A 118 3.37 -6.65 -16.00
CA CYS A 118 4.55 -5.92 -16.43
C CYS A 118 5.59 -6.84 -17.08
N ASP A 119 5.79 -8.04 -16.55
CA ASP A 119 6.69 -9.03 -17.13
C ASP A 119 6.21 -9.47 -18.52
N ASP A 120 4.91 -9.72 -18.69
CA ASP A 120 4.32 -10.11 -19.98
C ASP A 120 4.38 -8.99 -21.02
N THR A 121 4.12 -7.76 -20.59
CA THR A 121 3.99 -6.61 -21.50
C THR A 121 5.33 -5.98 -21.86
N PHE A 122 6.25 -5.86 -20.89
CA PHE A 122 7.51 -5.13 -21.06
C PHE A 122 8.74 -6.04 -20.99
N GLY A 123 8.60 -7.24 -20.43
CA GLY A 123 9.70 -8.14 -20.12
C GLY A 123 10.22 -7.96 -18.69
N ALA A 124 10.61 -9.07 -18.06
CA ALA A 124 11.15 -9.07 -16.71
C ALA A 124 12.37 -8.13 -16.58
N LYS A 125 12.34 -7.26 -15.55
CA LYS A 125 13.37 -6.24 -15.27
C LYS A 125 13.58 -5.19 -16.36
N LYS A 126 12.64 -5.04 -17.31
CA LYS A 126 12.68 -4.03 -18.38
C LYS A 126 11.86 -2.77 -18.08
N TYR A 127 11.40 -2.62 -16.84
CA TYR A 127 10.61 -1.50 -16.38
C TYR A 127 11.11 -0.95 -15.04
N ARG A 128 10.82 0.33 -14.78
CA ARG A 128 10.98 1.04 -13.50
C ARG A 128 9.62 1.17 -12.83
N THR A 129 9.49 0.68 -11.61
CA THR A 129 8.23 0.74 -10.85
C THR A 129 8.19 1.99 -9.98
N TRP A 130 7.21 2.87 -10.20
CA TRP A 130 6.98 4.06 -9.39
C TRP A 130 5.87 3.84 -8.38
N LEU A 131 6.16 4.17 -7.12
CA LEU A 131 5.23 4.05 -5.99
C LEU A 131 4.98 5.42 -5.33
N GLY A 132 3.72 5.66 -4.95
CA GLY A 132 3.30 6.86 -4.20
C GLY A 132 3.74 6.84 -2.73
N ILE A 133 5.05 6.84 -2.49
CA ILE A 133 5.67 7.03 -1.17
C ILE A 133 6.21 8.46 -1.12
N ARG A 134 5.69 9.25 -0.19
CA ARG A 134 5.99 10.68 -0.02
C ARG A 134 7.30 10.92 0.71
N TYR A 135 7.77 12.16 0.66
CA TYR A 135 8.98 12.59 1.34
C TYR A 135 8.90 12.46 2.86
N ASP A 136 7.71 12.67 3.44
CA ASP A 136 7.40 12.51 4.87
C ASP A 136 7.14 11.05 5.29
N GLU A 137 7.48 10.06 4.45
CA GLU A 137 7.26 8.63 4.72
C GLU A 137 8.53 7.74 4.69
N PRO A 138 9.67 8.15 5.29
CA PRO A 138 10.91 7.36 5.25
C PRO A 138 10.73 5.96 5.84
N LYS A 139 9.81 5.79 6.80
CA LYS A 139 9.47 4.47 7.35
C LYS A 139 9.04 3.46 6.27
N ARG A 140 8.32 3.91 5.22
CA ARG A 140 7.91 3.06 4.10
C ARG A 140 9.07 2.78 3.15
N MET A 141 10.04 3.68 3.05
CA MET A 141 11.26 3.51 2.23
C MET A 141 12.23 2.50 2.86
N TYR A 142 12.45 2.58 4.18
CA TYR A 142 13.40 1.73 4.91
C TYR A 142 12.78 0.43 5.44
N GLY A 143 11.45 0.35 5.58
CA GLY A 143 10.80 -0.74 6.31
C GLY A 143 10.79 -0.47 7.82
N LYS A 144 9.78 -1.02 8.53
CA LYS A 144 9.48 -0.68 9.93
C LYS A 144 10.67 -0.89 10.87
N ASN A 145 11.35 -2.03 10.78
CA ASN A 145 12.40 -2.41 11.73
C ASN A 145 13.65 -1.55 11.55
N LEU A 146 14.09 -1.36 10.30
CA LEU A 146 15.24 -0.53 9.98
C LEU A 146 14.98 0.94 10.33
N TYR A 147 13.81 1.46 10.00
CA TYR A 147 13.39 2.80 10.40
C TYR A 147 13.46 2.99 11.92
N LEU A 148 12.86 2.09 12.71
CA LEU A 148 12.93 2.18 14.18
C LEU A 148 14.37 2.04 14.71
N GLY A 149 15.20 1.23 14.05
CA GLY A 149 16.64 1.13 14.34
C GLY A 149 17.36 2.46 14.14
N LEU A 150 17.10 3.14 13.03
CA LEU A 150 17.68 4.45 12.71
C LEU A 150 17.16 5.55 13.65
N LYS A 151 15.87 5.57 14.00
CA LYS A 151 15.31 6.56 14.94
C LYS A 151 15.96 6.51 16.33
N LYS A 152 16.53 5.37 16.76
CA LYS A 152 17.29 5.28 18.03
C LYS A 152 18.53 6.18 18.04
N TYR A 153 19.05 6.52 16.87
CA TYR A 153 20.18 7.43 16.68
C TYR A 153 19.74 8.88 16.40
N ARG A 154 18.47 9.21 16.64
CA ARG A 154 17.90 10.55 16.54
C ARG A 154 17.92 11.16 15.12
N PHE A 155 17.95 10.33 14.08
CA PHE A 155 17.69 10.81 12.73
C PHE A 155 16.26 11.33 12.62
N GLU A 156 16.12 12.53 12.07
CA GLU A 156 14.84 13.11 11.68
C GLU A 156 14.36 12.52 10.35
N ASP A 157 13.05 12.59 10.11
CA ASP A 157 12.44 11.89 8.97
C ASP A 157 12.94 12.42 7.62
N TYR A 158 13.13 13.74 7.50
CA TYR A 158 13.72 14.35 6.30
C TYR A 158 15.16 13.87 6.06
N GLN A 159 15.97 13.73 7.11
CA GLN A 159 17.36 13.25 7.01
C GLN A 159 17.38 11.80 6.48
N LEU A 160 16.45 10.97 6.93
CA LEU A 160 16.32 9.60 6.45
C LEU A 160 15.95 9.57 4.97
N THR A 161 14.97 10.37 4.54
CA THR A 161 14.59 10.43 3.13
C THR A 161 15.74 10.93 2.25
N ASP A 162 16.43 12.00 2.66
CA ASP A 162 17.60 12.54 1.96
C ASP A 162 18.73 11.53 1.84
N MET A 163 19.05 10.85 2.94
CA MET A 163 20.05 9.78 2.95
C MET A 163 19.69 8.67 1.98
N PHE A 164 18.45 8.16 2.00
CA PHE A 164 18.02 7.11 1.08
C PHE A 164 18.14 7.58 -0.37
N ASN A 165 17.70 8.80 -0.67
CA ASN A 165 17.75 9.39 -2.00
C ASN A 165 19.19 9.58 -2.49
N LEU A 166 20.10 10.02 -1.62
CA LEU A 166 21.54 10.11 -1.89
C LEU A 166 22.13 8.72 -2.16
N PHE A 167 21.89 7.78 -1.25
CA PHE A 167 22.35 6.41 -1.38
C PHE A 167 21.74 5.71 -2.57
N TYR A 168 20.55 6.07 -3.05
CA TYR A 168 19.94 5.44 -4.22
C TYR A 168 20.59 5.89 -5.53
N ARG A 169 21.11 7.12 -5.59
CA ARG A 169 21.70 7.72 -6.79
C ARG A 169 23.22 7.54 -6.91
N SER A 170 23.91 7.17 -5.82
CA SER A 170 25.35 6.95 -5.85
C SER A 170 25.74 5.75 -6.72
N ASP A 171 26.97 5.69 -7.22
CA ASP A 171 27.46 4.43 -7.78
C ASP A 171 27.73 3.39 -6.65
N ALA A 172 28.11 2.17 -7.05
CA ALA A 172 28.39 1.08 -6.12
C ALA A 172 29.65 1.32 -5.29
N ASP A 173 30.64 2.03 -5.86
CA ASP A 173 31.94 2.29 -5.22
C ASP A 173 31.80 3.37 -4.12
N GLN A 174 30.94 4.35 -4.35
CA GLN A 174 30.63 5.43 -3.41
C GLN A 174 29.68 5.01 -2.29
N LEU A 175 28.80 4.03 -2.53
CA LEU A 175 27.71 3.69 -1.61
C LEU A 175 28.22 3.34 -0.21
N GLU A 176 29.27 2.52 -0.11
CA GLU A 176 29.85 2.12 1.17
C GLU A 176 30.33 3.33 1.96
N SER A 177 31.14 4.18 1.31
CA SER A 177 31.72 5.36 1.94
C SER A 177 30.65 6.37 2.36
N LEU A 178 29.64 6.59 1.54
CA LEU A 178 28.51 7.47 1.85
C LEU A 178 27.72 6.96 3.06
N ILE A 179 27.46 5.65 3.15
CA ILE A 179 26.78 5.05 4.30
C ILE A 179 27.63 5.22 5.56
N GLU A 180 28.94 4.99 5.48
CA GLU A 180 29.85 5.15 6.62
C GLU A 180 29.89 6.59 7.14
N GLN A 181 30.00 7.57 6.23
CA GLN A 181 30.04 9.00 6.56
C GLN A 181 28.70 9.52 7.07
N SER A 182 27.58 9.08 6.45
CA SER A 182 26.24 9.59 6.79
C SER A 182 25.69 8.97 8.06
N ILE A 183 26.14 7.77 8.44
CA ILE A 183 25.64 7.06 9.61
C ILE A 183 26.51 7.34 10.86
N PHE A 184 27.72 7.96 10.77
CA PHE A 184 28.65 8.09 11.93
C PHE A 184 29.39 9.43 12.14
N PRO A 185 29.61 9.86 13.42
CA PRO A 185 30.57 9.19 14.34
C PRO A 185 30.14 9.03 15.83
N ILE A 186 29.58 7.89 16.30
CA ILE A 186 29.43 7.58 17.75
C ILE A 186 29.59 6.07 18.08
N MET A 187 30.80 5.68 18.52
CA MET A 187 31.18 4.43 19.22
C MET A 187 31.18 3.08 18.45
N ASN A 188 32.19 2.26 18.77
CA ASN A 188 32.39 0.85 18.38
C ASN A 188 31.28 -0.09 18.95
N ASP A 189 30.04 0.10 18.52
CA ASP A 189 28.93 -0.81 18.81
C ASP A 189 28.69 -1.71 17.58
N GLY A 190 28.83 -3.04 17.76
CA GLY A 190 28.57 -4.01 16.69
C GLY A 190 27.18 -3.91 16.06
N ARG A 191 26.20 -3.31 16.76
CA ARG A 191 24.85 -3.05 16.22
C ARG A 191 24.85 -2.06 15.06
N ILE A 192 25.79 -1.12 15.04
CA ILE A 192 25.89 -0.12 13.97
C ILE A 192 26.35 -0.75 12.67
N LYS A 193 27.32 -1.67 12.74
CA LYS A 193 27.75 -2.43 11.57
C LYS A 193 26.57 -3.21 10.97
N SER A 194 25.73 -3.82 11.83
CA SER A 194 24.51 -4.49 11.37
C SER A 194 23.56 -3.51 10.68
N ILE A 195 23.31 -2.32 11.24
CA ILE A 195 22.40 -1.33 10.64
C ILE A 195 22.92 -0.83 9.30
N ARG A 196 24.22 -0.53 9.18
CA ARG A 196 24.83 -0.09 7.90
C ARG A 196 24.64 -1.13 6.81
N ASN A 197 24.91 -2.40 7.12
CA ASN A 197 24.69 -3.50 6.19
C ASN A 197 23.22 -3.59 5.78
N THR A 198 22.28 -3.51 6.74
CA THR A 198 20.84 -3.53 6.41
C THR A 198 20.41 -2.32 5.58
N VAL A 199 20.96 -1.12 5.81
CA VAL A 199 20.72 0.06 4.94
C VAL A 199 21.24 -0.21 3.53
N LYS A 200 22.47 -0.71 3.40
CA LYS A 200 23.08 -1.04 2.12
C LYS A 200 22.24 -2.06 1.36
N ASP A 201 21.87 -3.16 2.01
CA ASP A 201 21.06 -4.23 1.42
C ASP A 201 19.70 -3.70 0.98
N ARG A 202 19.06 -2.85 1.79
CA ARG A 202 17.79 -2.20 1.45
C ARG A 202 17.90 -1.37 0.17
N VAL A 203 18.95 -0.55 0.04
CA VAL A 203 19.18 0.28 -1.15
C VAL A 203 19.48 -0.59 -2.38
N ILE A 204 20.36 -1.58 -2.25
CA ILE A 204 20.72 -2.51 -3.33
C ILE A 204 19.49 -3.29 -3.80
N ASN A 205 18.68 -3.83 -2.89
CA ASN A 205 17.47 -4.57 -3.23
C ASN A 205 16.44 -3.67 -3.92
N THR A 206 16.28 -2.42 -3.49
CA THR A 206 15.39 -1.44 -4.14
C THR A 206 15.84 -1.18 -5.59
N ARG A 207 17.15 -0.96 -5.81
CA ARG A 207 17.74 -0.77 -7.16
C ARG A 207 17.61 -2.00 -8.04
N LYS A 208 17.93 -3.18 -7.52
CA LYS A 208 17.88 -4.47 -8.23
C LYS A 208 16.48 -4.80 -8.77
N ASN A 209 15.44 -4.30 -8.09
CA ASN A 209 14.04 -4.45 -8.49
C ASN A 209 13.49 -3.23 -9.26
N ASN A 210 14.34 -2.25 -9.61
CA ASN A 210 13.97 -1.01 -10.29
C ASN A 210 12.82 -0.24 -9.61
N ILE A 211 12.74 -0.28 -8.27
CA ILE A 211 11.69 0.41 -7.51
C ILE A 211 12.11 1.87 -7.28
N HIS A 212 11.17 2.78 -7.52
CA HIS A 212 11.30 4.21 -7.37
C HIS A 212 10.12 4.77 -6.56
N TYR A 213 10.37 5.86 -5.84
CA TYR A 213 9.38 6.50 -4.97
C TYR A 213 9.11 7.93 -5.44
N MET A 214 7.90 8.44 -5.21
CA MET A 214 7.60 9.86 -5.41
C MET A 214 8.56 10.77 -4.63
N ALA A 215 9.01 10.35 -3.44
CA ALA A 215 10.03 11.02 -2.62
C ALA A 215 11.38 11.25 -3.34
N MET A 216 11.65 10.54 -4.44
CA MET A 216 12.87 10.71 -5.24
C MET A 216 12.76 11.85 -6.26
N ILE A 217 11.57 12.37 -6.50
CA ILE A 217 11.30 13.42 -7.50
C ILE A 217 10.47 14.58 -6.95
N SER A 218 10.03 14.50 -5.69
CA SER A 218 9.27 15.55 -5.00
C SER A 218 9.49 15.47 -3.49
N GLU A 219 9.56 16.63 -2.85
CA GLU A 219 9.64 16.80 -1.39
C GLU A 219 8.24 16.93 -0.74
N ASP A 220 7.16 16.70 -1.52
CA ASP A 220 5.79 16.81 -1.02
C ASP A 220 5.52 15.92 0.20
N SER A 221 5.04 16.55 1.27
CA SER A 221 4.43 15.89 2.42
C SER A 221 2.96 15.54 2.18
N LYS A 222 2.32 14.89 3.16
CA LYS A 222 0.87 14.68 3.14
C LYS A 222 0.09 16.00 3.01
N GLN A 223 0.55 17.05 3.68
CA GLN A 223 -0.11 18.35 3.66
C GLN A 223 -0.04 18.96 2.25
N ASP A 224 1.14 18.95 1.63
CA ASP A 224 1.35 19.49 0.27
C ASP A 224 0.52 18.74 -0.77
N VAL A 225 0.38 17.42 -0.62
CA VAL A 225 -0.53 16.62 -1.46
C VAL A 225 -1.98 17.06 -1.27
N ASN A 226 -2.43 17.23 -0.03
CA ASN A 226 -3.81 17.63 0.25
C ASN A 226 -4.11 19.05 -0.23
N GLU A 227 -3.18 19.99 -0.05
CA GLU A 227 -3.32 21.37 -0.52
C GLU A 227 -3.39 21.43 -2.05
N TRP A 228 -2.57 20.63 -2.73
CA TRP A 228 -2.63 20.51 -4.18
C TRP A 228 -4.00 20.00 -4.66
N TRP A 229 -4.57 19.00 -3.98
CA TRP A 229 -5.90 18.45 -4.30
C TRP A 229 -7.04 19.43 -4.01
N LYS A 230 -6.93 20.27 -2.97
CA LYS A 230 -7.93 21.32 -2.70
C LYS A 230 -8.04 22.35 -3.82
N ALA A 231 -6.99 22.53 -4.62
CA ALA A 231 -6.98 23.46 -5.76
C ALA A 231 -7.48 22.82 -7.07
N GLN A 232 -7.74 21.51 -7.10
CA GLN A 232 -8.23 20.82 -8.31
C GLN A 232 -9.75 20.95 -8.45
N ALA A 233 -10.25 20.77 -9.68
CA ALA A 233 -11.70 20.76 -9.96
C ALA A 233 -12.43 19.50 -9.42
N PHE A 234 -11.67 18.48 -9.00
CA PHE A 234 -12.19 17.22 -8.45
C PHE A 234 -11.24 16.69 -7.36
N ASP A 235 -11.74 15.82 -6.49
CA ASP A 235 -10.96 15.22 -5.39
C ASP A 235 -11.60 13.89 -4.95
N LEU A 236 -10.79 13.01 -4.36
CA LEU A 236 -11.18 11.68 -3.88
C LEU A 236 -12.39 11.71 -2.93
N SER A 237 -12.54 12.79 -2.15
CA SER A 237 -13.76 13.06 -1.37
C SER A 237 -14.20 11.91 -0.44
N ILE A 238 -13.24 11.16 0.15
CA ILE A 238 -13.52 10.16 1.19
C ILE A 238 -12.99 10.58 2.55
N GLY A 239 -13.70 10.17 3.60
CA GLY A 239 -13.21 10.26 4.98
C GLY A 239 -11.95 9.41 5.17
N GLU A 240 -10.95 9.96 5.84
CA GLU A 240 -9.66 9.28 6.04
C GLU A 240 -9.77 7.95 6.79
N TRP A 241 -10.76 7.82 7.68
CA TRP A 241 -11.03 6.57 8.41
C TRP A 241 -11.57 5.47 7.49
N LEU A 242 -12.30 5.83 6.43
CA LEU A 242 -12.78 4.89 5.41
C LEU A 242 -11.64 4.39 4.56
N GLY A 243 -10.73 5.27 4.12
CA GLY A 243 -9.64 4.90 3.20
C GLY A 243 -10.14 4.21 1.91
N ASN A 244 -9.20 3.71 1.09
CA ASN A 244 -9.61 3.07 -0.16
C ASN A 244 -10.27 1.72 0.11
N CYS A 245 -9.60 0.80 0.80
CA CYS A 245 -10.22 -0.47 1.25
C CYS A 245 -10.94 -0.27 2.59
N VAL A 246 -12.28 -0.16 2.57
CA VAL A 246 -13.11 0.26 3.72
C VAL A 246 -12.85 -0.58 4.98
N PHE A 247 -12.76 -1.91 4.85
CA PHE A 247 -12.60 -2.84 5.97
C PHE A 247 -11.22 -3.49 6.06
N CYS A 248 -10.16 -2.81 5.61
CA CYS A 248 -8.78 -3.30 5.66
C CYS A 248 -8.38 -3.83 7.06
N VAL A 249 -7.80 -5.03 7.11
CA VAL A 249 -7.42 -5.73 8.36
C VAL A 249 -6.31 -5.04 9.15
N LYS A 250 -5.59 -4.10 8.53
CA LYS A 250 -4.53 -3.31 9.17
C LYS A 250 -5.06 -2.13 9.98
N LYS A 251 -6.31 -1.72 9.77
CA LYS A 251 -6.95 -0.65 10.53
C LYS A 251 -7.18 -1.04 11.99
N GLY A 252 -7.09 -0.04 12.86
CA GLY A 252 -7.46 -0.20 14.27
C GLY A 252 -8.96 -0.37 14.47
N PRO A 253 -9.39 -0.97 15.60
CA PRO A 253 -10.80 -1.29 15.86
C PRO A 253 -11.71 -0.06 15.85
N ASN A 254 -11.27 1.10 16.37
CA ASN A 254 -12.07 2.33 16.32
C ASN A 254 -12.35 2.80 14.87
N LYS A 255 -11.36 2.70 13.97
CA LYS A 255 -11.54 3.05 12.54
C LYS A 255 -12.52 2.09 11.87
N ILE A 256 -12.41 0.80 12.15
CA ILE A 256 -13.33 -0.21 11.63
C ILE A 256 -14.75 0.03 12.17
N ALA A 257 -14.90 0.26 13.48
CA ALA A 257 -16.19 0.56 14.08
C ALA A 257 -16.85 1.82 13.49
N LEU A 258 -16.06 2.87 13.25
CA LEU A 258 -16.56 4.08 12.59
C LEU A 258 -16.96 3.81 11.14
N ALA A 259 -16.14 3.06 10.38
CA ALA A 259 -16.47 2.66 9.01
C ALA A 259 -17.74 1.81 8.94
N ILE A 260 -18.00 0.92 9.91
CA ILE A 260 -19.25 0.14 9.99
C ILE A 260 -20.47 1.05 10.17
N LYS A 261 -20.35 2.11 10.99
CA LYS A 261 -21.44 3.06 11.22
C LYS A 261 -21.71 3.95 9.99
N ASP A 262 -20.65 4.30 9.26
CA ASP A 262 -20.75 5.17 8.09
C ASP A 262 -21.15 4.40 6.82
N GLU A 263 -20.75 3.13 6.70
CA GLU A 263 -20.98 2.27 5.53
C GLU A 263 -21.67 0.94 5.90
N PRO A 264 -22.89 0.97 6.47
CA PRO A 264 -23.57 -0.23 6.98
C PRO A 264 -23.88 -1.27 5.90
N GLU A 265 -24.20 -0.83 4.67
CA GLU A 265 -24.46 -1.76 3.55
C GLU A 265 -23.19 -2.45 3.07
N MET A 266 -22.07 -1.71 2.98
CA MET A 266 -20.79 -2.33 2.64
C MET A 266 -20.34 -3.27 3.75
N PHE A 267 -20.60 -2.92 5.01
CA PHE A 267 -20.32 -3.78 6.16
C PHE A 267 -21.03 -5.13 6.01
N GLU A 268 -22.34 -5.14 5.75
CA GLU A 268 -23.07 -6.40 5.59
C GLU A 268 -22.56 -7.22 4.40
N LYS A 269 -22.33 -6.59 3.24
CA LYS A 269 -21.78 -7.26 2.05
C LYS A 269 -20.40 -7.89 2.33
N PHE A 270 -19.51 -7.14 2.99
CA PHE A 270 -18.16 -7.60 3.29
C PHE A 270 -18.17 -8.69 4.37
N ALA A 271 -18.96 -8.53 5.44
CA ALA A 271 -19.11 -9.54 6.49
C ALA A 271 -19.65 -10.86 5.93
N SER A 272 -20.75 -10.82 5.16
CA SER A 272 -21.31 -12.01 4.53
C SER A 272 -20.33 -12.70 3.57
N MET A 273 -19.52 -11.94 2.83
CA MET A 273 -18.49 -12.50 1.96
C MET A 273 -17.45 -13.32 2.76
N VAL A 274 -16.90 -12.74 3.83
CA VAL A 274 -15.83 -13.39 4.62
C VAL A 274 -16.33 -14.51 5.52
N GLU A 275 -17.63 -14.54 5.80
CA GLU A 275 -18.31 -15.60 6.57
C GLU A 275 -18.79 -16.76 5.67
N SER A 276 -18.87 -16.56 4.35
CA SER A 276 -19.44 -17.55 3.42
C SER A 276 -18.69 -18.89 3.39
N ASP A 277 -19.40 -19.96 3.04
CA ASP A 277 -18.83 -21.31 2.93
C ASP A 277 -17.79 -21.45 1.80
N SER A 278 -17.80 -20.53 0.83
CA SER A 278 -16.80 -20.48 -0.24
C SER A 278 -15.40 -20.06 0.23
N VAL A 279 -15.28 -19.53 1.45
CA VAL A 279 -13.99 -19.13 2.02
C VAL A 279 -13.19 -20.37 2.41
N ARG A 280 -11.94 -20.45 1.95
CA ARG A 280 -11.05 -21.54 2.33
C ARG A 280 -10.79 -21.55 3.83
N VAL A 281 -10.92 -22.72 4.45
CA VAL A 281 -10.46 -22.99 5.81
C VAL A 281 -9.03 -23.52 5.71
N LEU A 282 -8.12 -22.95 6.50
CA LEU A 282 -6.71 -23.36 6.51
C LEU A 282 -6.51 -24.43 7.59
N ASP A 283 -5.82 -25.51 7.23
CA ASP A 283 -5.40 -26.54 8.18
C ASP A 283 -4.53 -25.92 9.28
N GLY A 284 -4.85 -26.21 10.54
CA GLY A 284 -4.12 -25.66 11.70
C GLY A 284 -4.49 -24.23 12.09
N ARG A 285 -5.43 -23.56 11.40
CA ARG A 285 -6.01 -22.30 11.89
C ARG A 285 -6.92 -22.61 13.08
N THR A 286 -6.56 -22.10 14.25
CA THR A 286 -7.37 -22.28 15.48
C THR A 286 -8.59 -21.37 15.51
N GLU A 287 -8.45 -20.15 14.98
CA GLU A 287 -9.52 -19.16 14.98
C GLU A 287 -10.45 -19.32 13.78
N PRO A 288 -11.75 -19.01 13.94
CA PRO A 288 -12.69 -18.95 12.82
C PRO A 288 -12.19 -18.06 11.67
N LYS A 289 -12.59 -18.38 10.44
CA LYS A 289 -12.13 -17.71 9.22
C LYS A 289 -12.48 -16.22 9.23
N GLU A 290 -13.59 -15.82 9.84
CA GLU A 290 -14.04 -14.44 9.98
C GLU A 290 -13.25 -13.62 11.00
N VAL A 291 -12.40 -14.24 11.82
CA VAL A 291 -11.52 -13.55 12.77
C VAL A 291 -10.31 -12.97 12.04
N MET A 292 -10.38 -11.70 11.69
CA MET A 292 -9.43 -11.02 10.79
C MET A 292 -8.66 -9.88 11.46
N TYR A 293 -9.21 -9.28 12.52
CA TYR A 293 -8.71 -8.03 13.11
C TYR A 293 -7.91 -8.27 14.40
N ARG A 294 -7.14 -7.26 14.81
CA ARG A 294 -6.37 -7.26 16.07
C ARG A 294 -7.26 -7.61 17.26
N GLY A 295 -6.70 -8.37 18.20
CA GLY A 295 -7.41 -8.79 19.42
C GLY A 295 -8.40 -9.93 19.18
N PHE A 296 -8.16 -10.77 18.16
CA PHE A 296 -8.99 -11.94 17.83
C PHE A 296 -10.45 -11.57 17.56
N LYS A 297 -10.64 -10.52 16.74
CA LYS A 297 -11.98 -9.97 16.43
C LYS A 297 -12.39 -10.25 14.99
N SER A 298 -13.66 -10.54 14.78
CA SER A 298 -14.32 -10.50 13.48
C SER A 298 -14.95 -9.13 13.23
N LEU A 299 -15.39 -8.88 11.99
CA LEU A 299 -16.05 -7.62 11.66
C LEU A 299 -17.34 -7.44 12.46
N ARG A 300 -18.14 -8.52 12.60
CA ARG A 300 -19.36 -8.53 13.41
C ARG A 300 -19.08 -8.42 14.91
N SER A 301 -17.99 -8.98 15.42
CA SER A 301 -17.65 -8.82 16.83
C SER A 301 -17.29 -7.36 17.17
N ILE A 302 -16.59 -6.67 16.27
CA ILE A 302 -16.33 -5.21 16.40
C ILE A 302 -17.65 -4.44 16.35
N ALA A 303 -18.54 -4.74 15.40
CA ALA A 303 -19.86 -4.10 15.33
C ALA A 303 -20.65 -4.24 16.64
N LYS A 304 -20.63 -5.43 17.25
CA LYS A 304 -21.30 -5.71 18.53
C LYS A 304 -20.69 -4.94 19.69
N GLU A 305 -19.36 -4.93 19.80
CA GLU A 305 -18.62 -4.26 20.86
C GLU A 305 -18.84 -2.75 20.88
N TYR A 306 -18.88 -2.11 19.70
CA TYR A 306 -19.04 -0.67 19.55
C TYR A 306 -20.49 -0.25 19.25
N LYS A 307 -21.47 -1.12 19.53
CA LYS A 307 -22.88 -0.87 19.22
C LYS A 307 -23.40 0.39 19.93
N SER A 308 -23.10 0.54 21.22
CA SER A 308 -23.53 1.67 22.05
C SER A 308 -22.61 2.90 21.95
N THR A 309 -21.41 2.77 21.39
CA THR A 309 -20.50 3.90 21.21
C THR A 309 -21.04 4.86 20.14
N PRO A 310 -21.26 6.15 20.44
CA PRO A 310 -21.66 7.14 19.46
C PRO A 310 -20.62 7.32 18.34
N ARG A 311 -21.10 7.62 17.13
CA ARG A 311 -20.25 7.90 15.96
C ARG A 311 -19.24 9.02 16.24
N GLU A 312 -19.70 10.13 16.82
CA GLU A 312 -18.86 11.30 17.12
C GLU A 312 -17.77 11.01 18.15
N GLU A 313 -18.04 10.11 19.11
CA GLU A 313 -17.03 9.69 20.08
C GLU A 313 -15.89 8.93 19.38
N LEU A 314 -16.23 8.01 18.47
CA LEU A 314 -15.24 7.29 17.66
C LEU A 314 -14.43 8.25 16.78
N PHE A 315 -15.11 9.17 16.11
CA PHE A 315 -14.48 10.17 15.25
C PHE A 315 -13.47 11.04 16.03
N ASN A 316 -13.90 11.57 17.17
CA ASN A 316 -13.05 12.39 18.03
C ASN A 316 -11.87 11.60 18.61
N SER A 317 -12.09 10.34 19.01
CA SER A 317 -11.02 9.44 19.48
C SER A 317 -9.96 9.19 18.41
N ILE A 318 -10.37 8.97 17.16
CA ILE A 318 -9.45 8.73 16.04
C ILE A 318 -8.60 9.97 15.75
N ARG A 319 -9.22 11.15 15.78
CA ARG A 319 -8.56 12.45 15.59
C ARG A 319 -7.57 12.78 16.70
N ALA A 320 -7.97 12.60 17.97
CA ALA A 320 -7.13 12.91 19.13
C ALA A 320 -5.86 12.06 19.18
N ASN A 321 -5.94 10.78 18.79
CA ASN A 321 -4.80 9.87 18.83
C ASN A 321 -3.82 10.01 17.65
N LYS A 322 -3.99 11.00 16.75
CA LYS A 322 -3.33 11.08 15.44
C LYS A 322 -3.39 9.76 14.65
N SER A 323 -4.34 8.90 14.99
CA SER A 323 -4.45 7.55 14.42
C SER A 323 -4.93 7.60 12.96
N LEU A 324 -5.49 8.74 12.55
CA LEU A 324 -5.73 9.12 11.16
C LEU A 324 -4.53 8.78 10.27
N ASP A 325 -3.31 9.16 10.67
CA ASP A 325 -2.07 9.00 9.90
C ASP A 325 -1.59 7.53 9.73
N THR A 326 -2.23 6.56 10.41
CA THR A 326 -1.81 5.15 10.35
C THR A 326 -2.81 4.29 9.56
N GLY A 327 -2.36 3.69 8.45
CA GLY A 327 -2.93 2.46 7.87
C GLY A 327 -4.23 2.56 7.07
N SER A 328 -4.51 3.66 6.36
CA SER A 328 -5.74 3.77 5.54
C SER A 328 -5.50 3.81 4.01
N CYS A 329 -4.46 4.52 3.54
CA CYS A 329 -4.16 4.66 2.09
C CYS A 329 -2.69 4.44 1.71
N SER A 330 -1.76 4.46 2.66
CA SER A 330 -0.33 4.25 2.43
C SER A 330 0.02 2.77 2.14
N GLU A 331 -0.85 1.83 2.45
CA GLU A 331 -0.46 0.42 2.50
C GLU A 331 -0.50 -0.30 1.14
N SER A 332 -1.19 0.26 0.14
CA SER A 332 -1.29 -0.38 -1.18
C SER A 332 0.07 -0.50 -1.90
N CYS A 333 1.07 0.30 -1.51
CA CYS A 333 2.44 0.19 -2.04
C CYS A 333 3.41 -0.55 -1.10
N GLU A 334 3.00 -0.86 0.14
CA GLU A 334 3.89 -1.47 1.14
C GLU A 334 4.28 -2.90 0.76
N ALA A 335 3.42 -3.67 0.09
CA ALA A 335 3.77 -5.04 -0.32
C ALA A 335 4.90 -5.14 -1.36
N PHE A 336 5.08 -4.11 -2.21
CA PHE A 336 6.25 -4.04 -3.10
C PHE A 336 7.55 -3.90 -2.29
N ASN A 337 7.45 -3.21 -1.16
CA ASN A 337 8.57 -2.94 -0.26
C ASN A 337 8.80 -4.06 0.76
N ASP A 338 7.74 -4.74 1.21
CA ASP A 338 7.83 -5.91 2.10
C ASP A 338 8.46 -7.11 1.37
N GLN A 339 8.31 -7.21 0.04
CA GLN A 339 9.07 -8.17 -0.77
C GLN A 339 10.58 -7.94 -0.71
N LEU A 340 11.04 -6.72 -0.44
CA LEU A 340 12.48 -6.44 -0.28
C LEU A 340 13.01 -6.88 1.09
N ASP A 341 12.13 -7.07 2.08
CA ASP A 341 12.48 -7.56 3.43
C ASP A 341 12.49 -9.10 3.51
N LEU A 342 12.08 -9.79 2.43
CA LEU A 342 12.05 -11.25 2.31
C LEU A 342 13.32 -11.86 1.68
N PHE A 343 14.34 -11.03 1.37
CA PHE A 343 15.60 -11.46 0.72
C PHE A 343 16.84 -10.88 1.39
#